data_AF-A0A946CUQ9-F1
#
_entry.id   AF-A0A946CUQ9-F1
#
_cell.length_a   1.000
_cell.length_b   1.000
_cell.length_c   1.000
_cell.angle_alpha   90.00
_cell.angle_beta   90.00
_cell.angle_gamma   90.00
#
_symmetry.space_group_name_H-M   'P 1'
#
loop_
_entity.id
_entity.type
_entity.pdbx_description
1 polymer ?
#
loop_
_entity_poly.entity_id
_entity_poly.type
_entity_poly.pdbx_seq_one_letter_code
_entity_poly.pdbx_strand_id
1 'polypeptide(L)'
;MISVEVFSDVVCPWCFIGKRNLEKALTSLKTSEHKNIKINWRSFQLNPQLPMRGITRSEYTSTKFGGAERAAQIYERISGAAMEVGLNLDFEKIVTQPNSS
;
A
#
# COMPACT_ATOMS: atom_id res chain seq x y z
N MET A 1 -9.58 -25.08 7.61
CA MET A 1 -8.54 -24.04 7.54
C MET A 1 -8.81 -23.17 6.32
N ILE A 2 -9.02 -21.88 6.53
CA ILE A 2 -9.26 -20.88 5.48
C ILE A 2 -7.93 -20.24 5.12
N SER A 3 -7.59 -20.25 3.84
CA SER A 3 -6.37 -19.60 3.32
C SER A 3 -6.72 -18.24 2.73
N VAL A 4 -5.98 -17.20 3.12
CA VAL A 4 -6.12 -15.84 2.60
C VAL A 4 -4.82 -15.47 1.90
N GLU A 5 -4.88 -15.30 0.59
CA GLU A 5 -3.74 -14.81 -0.21
C GLU A 5 -3.78 -13.28 -0.28
N VAL A 6 -2.70 -12.62 0.14
CA VAL A 6 -2.58 -11.17 0.11
C VAL A 6 -1.46 -10.77 -0.83
N PHE A 7 -1.82 -10.20 -1.97
CA PHE A 7 -0.87 -9.63 -2.92
C PHE A 7 -0.55 -8.19 -2.52
N SER A 8 0.73 -7.90 -2.31
CA SER A 8 1.17 -6.62 -1.77
C SER A 8 2.43 -6.12 -2.45
N ASP A 9 2.44 -4.82 -2.73
CA ASP A 9 3.63 -4.07 -3.13
C ASP A 9 3.99 -3.08 -2.00
N VAL A 10 5.27 -3.01 -1.65
CA VAL A 10 5.78 -2.14 -0.58
C VAL A 10 5.64 -0.64 -0.88
N VAL A 11 5.54 -0.26 -2.16
CA VAL A 11 5.35 1.16 -2.55
C VAL A 11 3.88 1.57 -2.57
N CYS A 12 2.96 0.62 -2.35
CA CYS A 12 1.52 0.85 -2.42
C CYS A 12 0.98 1.29 -1.05
N PRO A 13 0.50 2.53 -0.88
CA PRO A 13 -0.04 2.97 0.39
C PRO A 13 -1.33 2.22 0.77
N TRP A 14 -2.14 1.82 -0.23
CA TRP A 14 -3.33 1.01 0.01
C TRP A 14 -3.01 -0.39 0.53
N CYS A 15 -1.89 -0.99 0.13
CA CYS A 15 -1.47 -2.27 0.71
C CYS A 15 -1.16 -2.13 2.20
N PHE A 16 -0.56 -1.01 2.62
CA PHE A 16 -0.31 -0.76 4.04
C PHE A 16 -1.60 -0.51 4.83
N ILE A 17 -2.52 0.27 4.27
CA ILE A 17 -3.86 0.49 4.87
C ILE A 17 -4.61 -0.84 4.98
N GLY A 18 -4.64 -1.63 3.90
CA GLY A 18 -5.27 -2.94 3.86
C GLY A 18 -4.68 -3.91 4.89
N LYS A 19 -3.36 -3.90 5.08
CA LYS A 19 -2.70 -4.68 6.14
C LYS A 19 -3.21 -4.29 7.53
N ARG A 20 -3.31 -3.00 7.86
CA ARG A 20 -3.85 -2.54 9.15
C ARG A 20 -5.30 -2.95 9.36
N ASN A 21 -6.12 -2.84 8.32
CA ASN A 21 -7.51 -3.29 8.37
C ASN A 21 -7.62 -4.80 8.57
N LEU A 22 -6.79 -5.59 7.88
CA LEU A 22 -6.74 -7.04 8.06
C LEU A 22 -6.32 -7.40 9.48
N GLU A 23 -5.30 -6.76 10.03
CA GLU A 23 -4.86 -6.97 11.43
C GLU A 23 -5.97 -6.65 12.44
N LYS A 24 -6.67 -5.52 12.25
CA LYS A 24 -7.83 -5.15 13.08
C LYS A 24 -8.94 -6.21 12.99
N ALA A 25 -9.27 -6.67 11.79
CA ALA A 25 -10.29 -7.68 11.56
C ALA A 25 -9.93 -9.01 12.24
N LEU A 26 -8.69 -9.48 12.11
CA LEU A 26 -8.23 -10.72 12.75
C LEU A 26 -8.29 -10.63 14.27
N THR A 27 -7.95 -9.48 14.84
CA THR A 27 -8.00 -9.23 16.29
C THR A 27 -9.44 -9.24 16.83
N SER A 28 -10.43 -8.95 15.98
CA SER A 28 -11.85 -8.98 16.37
C SER A 28 -12.47 -10.38 16.39
N LEU A 29 -11.79 -11.39 15.84
CA LEU A 29 -12.27 -12.77 15.79
C LEU A 29 -12.08 -13.48 17.14
N LYS A 30 -12.91 -14.48 17.44
CA LYS A 30 -12.66 -15.36 18.58
C LYS A 30 -11.40 -16.19 18.33
N THR A 31 -10.67 -16.53 19.41
CA THR A 31 -9.40 -17.28 19.33
C THR A 31 -9.48 -18.59 18.53
N SER A 32 -10.62 -19.29 18.59
CA SER A 32 -10.84 -20.53 17.82
C SER A 32 -10.96 -20.29 16.31
N GLU A 33 -11.58 -19.18 15.92
CA GLU A 33 -11.75 -18.78 14.51
C GLU A 33 -10.43 -18.26 13.95
N HIS A 34 -9.70 -17.47 14.75
CA HIS A 34 -8.39 -16.94 14.36
C HIS A 34 -7.38 -18.06 14.05
N LYS A 35 -7.34 -19.13 14.84
CA LYS A 35 -6.47 -20.30 14.60
C LYS A 35 -6.79 -21.07 13.31
N ASN A 36 -7.96 -20.85 12.72
CA ASN A 36 -8.38 -21.51 11.49
C ASN A 36 -8.01 -20.71 10.23
N ILE A 37 -7.43 -19.50 10.37
CA ILE A 37 -7.04 -18.62 9.27
C ILE A 37 -5.53 -18.71 9.04
N LYS A 38 -5.12 -18.94 7.80
CA LYS A 38 -3.73 -18.86 7.33
C LYS A 38 -3.59 -17.73 6.33
N ILE A 39 -2.73 -16.76 6.61
CA ILE A 39 -2.45 -15.63 5.71
C ILE A 39 -1.15 -15.92 4.97
N ASN A 40 -1.20 -15.89 3.65
CA ASN A 40 -0.04 -16.02 2.78
C ASN A 40 0.18 -14.70 2.05
N TRP A 41 1.33 -14.08 2.30
CA TRP A 41 1.74 -12.86 1.61
C TRP A 41 2.41 -13.22 0.29
N ARG A 42 2.00 -12.55 -0.79
CA ARG A 42 2.54 -12.68 -2.13
C ARG A 42 3.09 -11.34 -2.57
N SER A 43 4.35 -11.33 -3.01
CA SER A 43 4.94 -10.15 -3.61
C SER A 43 4.18 -9.78 -4.88
N PHE A 44 3.88 -8.50 -5.03
CA PHE A 44 3.33 -7.91 -6.24
C PHE A 44 4.13 -6.68 -6.58
N GLN A 45 4.27 -6.41 -7.88
CA GLN A 45 4.99 -5.24 -8.37
C GLN A 45 4.03 -4.41 -9.21
N LEU A 46 3.69 -3.22 -8.73
CA LEU A 46 2.76 -2.31 -9.40
C LEU A 46 3.32 -1.80 -10.73
N ASN A 47 4.64 -1.65 -10.83
CA ASN A 47 5.30 -1.09 -12.01
C ASN A 47 6.58 -1.89 -12.34
N PRO A 48 6.46 -3.06 -12.97
CA PRO A 48 7.61 -3.90 -13.32
C PRO A 48 8.56 -3.27 -14.35
N GLN A 49 8.11 -2.26 -15.06
CA GLN A 49 8.88 -1.57 -16.10
C GLN A 49 9.77 -0.45 -15.56
N LEU A 50 9.74 -0.16 -14.25
CA LEU A 50 10.64 0.86 -13.70
C LEU A 50 12.10 0.39 -13.80
N PRO A 51 13.05 1.28 -14.13
CA PRO A 51 14.46 0.93 -14.05
C PRO A 51 14.83 0.56 -12.61
N MET A 52 15.83 -0.31 -12.42
CA MET A 52 16.27 -0.76 -11.08
C MET A 52 16.57 0.39 -10.12
N ARG A 53 17.14 1.49 -10.63
CA ARG A 53 17.44 2.70 -9.84
C ARG A 53 16.20 3.51 -9.43
N GLY A 54 15.01 3.12 -9.89
CA GLY A 54 13.78 3.90 -9.75
C GLY A 54 13.78 5.15 -10.64
N ILE A 55 12.75 5.98 -10.45
CA ILE A 55 12.62 7.30 -11.10
C ILE A 55 12.27 8.36 -10.06
N THR A 56 12.34 9.63 -10.43
CA THR A 56 11.94 10.71 -9.53
C THR A 56 10.45 10.60 -9.19
N ARG A 57 10.06 10.99 -7.97
CA ARG A 57 8.66 10.92 -7.55
C ARG A 57 7.77 11.80 -8.41
N SER A 58 8.26 12.99 -8.79
CA SER A 58 7.56 13.93 -9.66
C SER A 58 7.25 13.31 -11.03
N GLU A 59 8.26 12.72 -11.69
CA GLU A 59 8.10 12.00 -12.96
C GLU A 59 7.07 10.87 -12.83
N TYR A 60 7.17 10.06 -11.78
CA TYR A 60 6.23 8.98 -11.54
C TYR A 60 4.78 9.48 -11.39
N THR A 61 4.56 10.50 -10.56
CA THR A 61 3.23 11.06 -10.34
C THR A 61 2.66 11.74 -11.58
N SER A 62 3.51 12.40 -12.37
CA SER A 62 3.10 13.02 -13.62
C SER A 62 2.61 11.98 -14.62
N THR A 63 3.40 10.93 -14.84
CA THR A 63 3.06 9.84 -15.78
C THR A 63 1.86 9.03 -15.29
N LYS A 64 1.79 8.71 -14.00
CA LYS A 64 0.75 7.84 -13.44
C LYS A 64 -0.59 8.54 -13.21
N PHE A 65 -0.56 9.78 -12.73
CA PHE A 65 -1.76 10.49 -12.30
C PHE A 65 -2.13 11.67 -13.19
N GLY A 66 -1.34 11.98 -14.22
CA GLY A 66 -1.62 13.08 -15.15
C GLY A 66 -1.27 14.46 -14.59
N GLY A 67 -0.32 14.54 -13.66
CA GLY A 67 0.21 15.80 -13.11
C GLY A 67 0.14 15.91 -11.59
N ALA A 68 0.81 16.93 -11.05
CA ALA A 68 0.98 17.13 -9.61
C ALA A 68 -0.33 17.43 -8.87
N GLU A 69 -1.22 18.24 -9.46
CA GLU A 69 -2.50 18.61 -8.84
C GLU A 69 -3.41 17.39 -8.64
N ARG A 70 -3.56 16.56 -9.68
CA ARG A 70 -4.34 15.33 -9.60
C ARG A 70 -3.69 14.31 -8.65
N ALA A 71 -2.37 14.24 -8.61
CA ALA A 71 -1.65 13.42 -7.65
C ALA A 71 -1.93 13.87 -6.20
N ALA A 72 -1.93 15.17 -5.93
CA ALA A 72 -2.21 15.73 -4.60
C ALA A 72 -3.61 15.34 -4.10
N GLN A 73 -4.64 15.50 -4.94
CA GLN A 73 -6.02 15.09 -4.60
C GLN A 73 -6.13 13.58 -4.31
N ILE A 74 -5.39 12.74 -5.04
CA ILE A 74 -5.34 11.30 -4.79
C ILE A 74 -4.67 11.01 -3.45
N TYR A 75 -3.54 11.66 -3.16
CA TYR A 75 -2.82 11.47 -1.90
C TYR A 75 -3.61 11.98 -0.70
N GLU A 76 -4.37 13.07 -0.82
CA GLU A 76 -5.24 13.55 0.24
C GLU A 76 -6.27 12.49 0.65
N ARG A 77 -6.92 11.84 -0.31
CA ARG A 77 -7.87 10.74 -0.04
C ARG A 77 -7.19 9.55 0.64
N ILE A 78 -5.98 9.22 0.19
CA ILE A 78 -5.19 8.12 0.77
C ILE A 78 -4.79 8.46 2.20
N SER A 79 -4.34 9.69 2.46
CA SER A 79 -3.98 10.16 3.80
C SER A 79 -5.19 10.14 4.73
N GLY A 80 -6.37 10.54 4.25
CA GLY A 80 -7.63 10.41 4.99
C GLY A 80 -7.88 8.98 5.47
N ALA A 81 -7.87 8.02 4.54
CA ALA A 81 -8.05 6.60 4.87
C ALA A 81 -6.92 6.02 5.74
N ALA A 82 -5.69 6.51 5.57
CA ALA A 82 -4.55 6.11 6.39
C ALA A 82 -4.72 6.53 7.85
N MET A 83 -5.24 7.73 8.10
CA MET A 83 -5.49 8.22 9.45
C MET A 83 -6.53 7.37 10.19
N GLU A 84 -7.58 6.91 9.51
CA GLU A 84 -8.60 5.99 10.10
C GLU A 84 -7.99 4.67 10.61
N VAL A 85 -6.85 4.27 10.03
CA VAL A 85 -6.10 3.08 10.43
C VAL A 85 -4.87 3.38 11.28
N GLY A 86 -4.71 4.62 11.76
CA GLY A 86 -3.62 5.05 12.63
C GLY A 86 -2.28 5.18 11.91
N LEU A 87 -2.30 5.45 10.61
CA LEU A 87 -1.11 5.69 9.79
C LEU A 87 -1.00 7.18 9.42
N ASN A 88 0.16 7.76 9.68
CA ASN A 88 0.52 9.09 9.18
C ASN A 88 1.51 8.93 8.01
N LEU A 89 1.07 9.21 6.79
CA LEU A 89 1.84 9.00 5.57
C LEU A 89 2.42 10.31 5.05
N ASP A 90 3.73 10.48 5.17
CA ASP A 90 4.45 11.67 4.71
C ASP A 90 4.83 11.57 3.22
N PHE A 91 3.85 11.71 2.32
CA PHE A 91 4.10 11.58 0.86
C PHE A 91 5.10 12.62 0.32
N GLU A 92 5.18 13.80 0.94
CA GLU A 92 6.08 14.89 0.53
C GLU A 92 7.57 14.55 0.73
N LYS A 93 7.89 13.64 1.66
CA LYS A 93 9.26 13.19 1.90
C LYS A 93 9.75 12.20 0.84
N ILE A 94 8.87 11.74 -0.06
CA ILE A 94 9.23 10.77 -1.09
C ILE A 94 9.84 11.51 -2.28
N VAL A 95 11.16 11.39 -2.42
CA VAL A 95 11.90 11.98 -3.56
C VAL A 95 12.05 11.01 -4.75
N THR A 96 12.03 9.70 -4.47
CA THR A 96 12.24 8.64 -5.46
C THR A 96 11.10 7.65 -5.40
N GLN A 97 10.57 7.26 -6.56
CA GLN A 97 9.77 6.06 -6.70
C GLN A 97 10.72 4.88 -6.97
N PRO A 98 10.94 3.98 -5.99
CA PRO A 98 11.80 2.83 -6.22
C PRO A 98 11.12 1.80 -7.12
N ASN A 99 11.94 0.97 -7.76
CA ASN A 99 11.50 -0.32 -8.25
C ASN A 99 11.42 -1.28 -7.05
N SER A 100 10.29 -1.97 -6.89
CA SER A 100 9.99 -2.89 -5.79
C SER A 100 10.25 -4.38 -6.10
N SER A 101 10.94 -4.70 -7.21
CA SER A 101 11.45 -6.05 -7.50
C SER A 101 12.55 -6.48 -6.56
#